data_AF-A0A3C0V4K9-F1
#
_entry.id   AF-A0A3C0V4K9-F1
#
_cell.length_a   1.000
_cell.length_b   1.000
_cell.length_c   1.000
_cell.angle_alpha   90.00
_cell.angle_beta   90.00
_cell.angle_gamma   90.00
#
_symmetry.space_group_name_H-M   'P 1'
#
loop_
_entity.id
_entity.type
_entity.pdbx_description
1 polymer ?
#
loop_
_entity_poly.entity_id
_entity_poly.type
_entity_poly.pdbx_seq_one_letter_code
_entity_poly.pdbx_strand_id
1 'polypeptide(L)'
;MCNLIYKAGVIIVPLFLCLILFADAHAFCFEEAARTYGINQALIESIARTESNLNPKAVNKNLNGSMDMGLMQINSFWIKPLGLNAGELISNPCYNTMTGAKILKQCIDRYGYTWEAVGCYNATSKHKRANYSWKIFNALNKADRSADGERKLEVGVKIQETQNLKLFFSVRDEMSGHEPSAVSRVLKMESQ
;
A
#
# COMPACT_ATOMS: atom_id res chain seq x y z
N MET A 1 41.60 -62.61 -30.71
CA MET A 1 40.23 -62.16 -31.04
C MET A 1 39.39 -62.22 -29.78
N CYS A 2 39.09 -61.08 -29.17
CA CYS A 2 37.91 -60.89 -28.32
C CYS A 2 37.70 -59.39 -28.18
N ASN A 3 36.65 -58.88 -28.82
CA ASN A 3 36.33 -57.46 -28.89
C ASN A 3 35.81 -56.96 -27.54
N LEU A 4 36.42 -55.88 -27.04
CA LEU A 4 35.96 -55.11 -25.90
C LEU A 4 34.78 -54.22 -26.36
N ILE A 5 33.56 -54.77 -26.32
CA ILE A 5 32.36 -53.97 -26.57
C ILE A 5 31.98 -53.29 -25.25
N TYR A 6 32.47 -52.07 -25.06
CA TYR A 6 31.88 -51.13 -24.10
C TYR A 6 30.40 -50.96 -24.47
N LYS A 7 29.50 -51.55 -23.68
CA LYS A 7 28.08 -51.23 -23.76
C LYS A 7 27.93 -49.76 -23.36
N ALA A 8 27.46 -48.95 -24.31
CA ALA A 8 26.99 -47.59 -24.05
C ALA A 8 25.86 -47.67 -23.02
N GLY A 9 26.22 -47.53 -21.74
CA GLY A 9 25.27 -47.22 -20.69
C GLY A 9 24.79 -45.81 -20.97
N VAL A 10 23.61 -45.69 -21.57
CA VAL A 10 22.89 -44.43 -21.71
C VAL A 10 22.77 -43.85 -20.31
N ILE A 11 23.55 -42.80 -20.02
CA ILE A 11 23.30 -41.97 -18.84
C ILE A 11 22.01 -41.22 -19.17
N ILE A 12 20.87 -41.82 -18.84
CA ILE A 12 19.60 -41.10 -18.76
C ILE A 12 19.75 -40.23 -17.51
N VAL A 13 20.38 -39.06 -17.65
CA VAL A 13 20.15 -37.97 -16.71
C VAL A 13 18.67 -37.66 -16.86
N PRO A 14 17.81 -37.84 -15.85
CA PRO A 14 16.46 -37.33 -15.95
C PRO A 14 16.56 -35.81 -15.93
N LEU A 15 16.63 -35.26 -17.14
CA LEU A 15 16.10 -33.97 -17.50
C LEU A 15 14.71 -33.86 -16.84
N PHE A 16 14.46 -32.75 -16.14
CA PHE A 16 13.22 -32.43 -15.41
C PHE A 16 13.05 -33.04 -14.01
N LEU A 17 13.84 -32.55 -13.06
CA LEU A 17 13.24 -32.12 -11.79
C LEU A 17 13.49 -30.63 -11.59
N CYS A 18 12.99 -29.83 -12.53
CA CYS A 18 12.68 -28.44 -12.23
C CYS A 18 11.37 -28.47 -11.43
N LEU A 19 11.50 -28.67 -10.11
CA LEU A 19 10.45 -28.30 -9.17
C LEU A 19 10.31 -26.78 -9.31
N ILE A 20 9.39 -26.37 -10.19
CA ILE A 20 8.91 -25.00 -10.24
C ILE A 20 8.23 -24.78 -8.89
N LEU A 21 8.97 -24.20 -7.95
CA LEU A 21 8.37 -23.55 -6.81
C LEU A 21 7.54 -22.42 -7.41
N PHE A 22 6.24 -22.66 -7.60
CA PHE A 22 5.29 -21.59 -7.78
C PHE A 22 5.29 -20.80 -6.47
N ALA A 23 6.23 -19.87 -6.35
CA ALA A 23 6.15 -18.83 -5.34
C ALA A 23 4.84 -18.11 -5.63
N ASP A 24 3.91 -18.19 -4.69
CA ASP A 24 2.61 -17.57 -4.76
C ASP A 24 2.83 -16.05 -4.74
N ALA A 25 3.11 -15.47 -5.91
CA ALA A 25 3.38 -14.05 -6.05
C ALA A 25 2.05 -13.32 -5.85
N HIS A 26 1.79 -12.92 -4.61
CA HIS A 26 0.62 -12.13 -4.26
C HIS A 26 0.75 -10.77 -4.95
N ALA A 27 0.06 -10.59 -6.09
CA ALA A 27 -0.01 -9.31 -6.76
C ALA A 27 -0.84 -8.36 -5.89
N PHE A 28 -0.19 -7.39 -5.26
CA PHE A 28 -0.88 -6.39 -4.43
C PHE A 28 -1.63 -5.32 -5.23
N CYS A 29 -1.42 -5.23 -6.55
CA CYS A 29 -2.10 -4.29 -7.45
C CYS A 29 -1.98 -2.80 -7.07
N PHE A 30 -0.86 -2.38 -6.47
CA PHE A 30 -0.67 -0.97 -6.10
C PHE A 30 -0.69 -0.03 -7.30
N GLU A 31 0.02 -0.37 -8.38
CA GLU A 31 0.04 0.45 -9.62
C GLU A 31 -1.33 0.50 -10.29
N GLU A 32 -2.04 -0.62 -10.34
CA GLU A 32 -3.38 -0.70 -10.92
C GLU A 32 -4.40 0.13 -10.11
N ALA A 33 -4.36 0.02 -8.78
CA ALA A 33 -5.19 0.82 -7.90
C ALA A 33 -4.87 2.33 -8.04
N ALA A 34 -3.58 2.67 -8.11
CA ALA A 34 -3.12 4.04 -8.31
C ALA A 34 -3.69 4.64 -9.61
N ARG A 35 -3.58 3.92 -10.72
CA ARG A 35 -4.13 4.35 -12.02
C ARG A 35 -5.65 4.44 -11.99
N THR A 36 -6.32 3.43 -11.44
CA THR A 36 -7.79 3.34 -11.45
C THR A 36 -8.43 4.49 -10.67
N TYR A 37 -7.87 4.84 -9.51
CA TYR A 37 -8.47 5.85 -8.62
C TYR A 37 -7.80 7.22 -8.72
N GLY A 38 -6.73 7.37 -9.52
CA GLY A 38 -5.97 8.62 -9.63
C GLY A 38 -5.29 8.99 -8.31
N ILE A 39 -4.74 8.00 -7.60
CA ILE A 39 -4.08 8.16 -6.30
C ILE A 39 -2.61 7.77 -6.49
N ASN A 40 -1.70 8.54 -5.90
CA ASN A 40 -0.28 8.21 -5.95
C ASN A 40 0.01 6.82 -5.35
N GLN A 41 0.76 6.00 -6.07
CA GLN A 41 1.07 4.63 -5.67
C GLN A 41 1.79 4.56 -4.31
N ALA A 42 2.76 5.44 -4.07
CA ALA A 42 3.51 5.46 -2.81
C ALA A 42 2.61 5.71 -1.60
N LEU A 43 1.54 6.50 -1.75
CA LEU A 43 0.54 6.69 -0.70
C LEU A 43 -0.21 5.40 -0.37
N ILE A 44 -0.68 4.69 -1.41
CA ILE A 44 -1.41 3.42 -1.23
C ILE A 44 -0.49 2.39 -0.55
N GLU A 45 0.75 2.26 -1.02
CA GLU A 45 1.76 1.38 -0.43
C GLU A 45 2.05 1.73 1.03
N SER A 46 2.18 3.02 1.35
CA SER A 46 2.44 3.49 2.71
C SER A 46 1.27 3.19 3.65
N ILE A 47 0.04 3.32 3.17
CA ILE A 47 -1.16 2.92 3.92
C ILE A 47 -1.15 1.41 4.15
N ALA A 48 -0.98 0.59 3.11
CA ALA A 48 -0.94 -0.87 3.26
C ALA A 48 0.16 -1.36 4.23
N ARG A 49 1.35 -0.75 4.16
CA ARG A 49 2.45 -1.02 5.11
C ARG A 49 2.08 -0.62 6.55
N THR A 50 1.42 0.52 6.73
CA THR A 50 1.02 1.01 8.06
C THR A 50 -0.10 0.15 8.65
N GLU A 51 -1.03 -0.32 7.83
CA GLU A 51 -2.19 -1.09 8.25
C GLU A 51 -1.85 -2.54 8.62
N SER A 52 -1.04 -3.22 7.80
CA SER A 52 -0.80 -4.66 7.98
C SER A 52 0.68 -5.07 7.92
N ASN A 53 1.60 -4.12 7.74
CA ASN A 53 2.99 -4.41 7.37
C ASN A 53 3.09 -5.31 6.11
N LEU A 54 2.22 -5.06 5.13
CA LEU A 54 2.06 -5.86 3.92
C LEU A 54 1.66 -7.32 4.15
N ASN A 55 0.97 -7.61 5.25
CA ASN A 55 0.43 -8.94 5.50
C ASN A 55 -0.99 -9.06 4.89
N PRO A 56 -1.17 -9.76 3.75
CA PRO A 56 -2.48 -9.90 3.13
C PRO A 56 -3.47 -10.72 3.97
N LYS A 57 -3.00 -11.48 4.95
CA LYS A 57 -3.81 -12.33 5.82
C LYS A 57 -4.11 -11.69 7.18
N ALA A 58 -3.77 -10.43 7.38
CA ALA A 58 -4.01 -9.73 8.65
C ALA A 58 -5.51 -9.61 8.94
N VAL A 59 -5.94 -10.01 10.14
CA VAL A 59 -7.31 -9.85 10.61
C VAL A 59 -7.28 -9.35 12.05
N ASN A 60 -7.91 -8.22 12.30
CA ASN A 60 -8.04 -7.63 13.64
C ASN A 60 -9.51 -7.49 14.02
N LYS A 61 -9.84 -7.77 15.28
CA LYS A 61 -11.20 -7.61 15.81
C LYS A 61 -11.25 -6.39 16.72
N ASN A 62 -12.16 -5.48 16.42
CA ASN A 62 -12.38 -4.26 17.19
C ASN A 62 -13.32 -4.49 18.37
N LEU A 63 -13.22 -3.63 19.39
CA LEU A 63 -14.07 -3.68 20.60
C LEU A 63 -15.57 -3.58 20.30
N ASN A 64 -15.94 -2.86 19.24
CA ASN A 64 -17.32 -2.72 18.78
C ASN A 64 -17.82 -3.94 17.98
N GLY A 65 -17.03 -5.00 17.86
CA GLY A 65 -17.37 -6.22 17.13
C GLY A 65 -17.08 -6.18 15.62
N SER A 66 -16.69 -5.04 15.05
CA SER A 66 -16.23 -4.97 13.65
C SER A 66 -14.87 -5.66 13.47
N MET A 67 -14.52 -5.99 12.23
CA MET A 67 -13.25 -6.63 11.89
C MET A 67 -12.54 -5.83 10.81
N ASP A 68 -11.23 -5.67 10.94
CA ASP A 68 -10.37 -5.09 9.92
C ASP A 68 -9.64 -6.22 9.18
N MET A 69 -9.74 -6.21 7.85
CA MET A 69 -9.46 -7.38 7.01
C MET A 69 -8.41 -7.08 5.94
N GLY A 70 -7.39 -7.93 5.90
CA GLY A 70 -6.41 -8.06 4.82
C GLY A 70 -5.40 -6.93 4.74
N LEU A 71 -4.82 -6.78 3.54
CA LEU A 71 -3.64 -5.97 3.27
C LEU A 71 -3.79 -4.49 3.67
N MET A 72 -4.94 -3.88 3.41
CA MET A 72 -5.27 -2.49 3.74
C MET A 72 -6.22 -2.38 4.93
N GLN A 73 -6.43 -3.47 5.69
CA GLN A 73 -7.27 -3.50 6.90
C GLN A 73 -8.67 -2.90 6.68
N ILE A 74 -9.38 -3.42 5.67
CA ILE A 74 -10.73 -2.95 5.35
C ILE A 74 -11.69 -3.34 6.48
N ASN A 75 -12.29 -2.33 7.13
CA ASN A 75 -13.26 -2.56 8.18
C ASN A 75 -14.56 -3.19 7.64
N SER A 76 -15.13 -4.14 8.39
CA SER A 76 -16.33 -4.88 8.01
C SER A 76 -17.58 -4.01 7.84
N PHE A 77 -17.61 -2.78 8.36
CA PHE A 77 -18.67 -1.81 8.08
C PHE A 77 -18.80 -1.44 6.60
N TRP A 78 -17.73 -1.58 5.81
CA TRP A 78 -17.76 -1.30 4.38
C TRP A 78 -18.37 -2.43 3.54
N ILE A 79 -18.52 -3.63 4.09
CA ILE A 79 -19.00 -4.80 3.34
C ILE A 79 -20.37 -4.55 2.73
N LYS A 80 -21.37 -4.24 3.57
CA LYS A 80 -22.76 -4.07 3.11
C LYS A 80 -22.92 -2.83 2.21
N PRO A 81 -22.41 -1.64 2.56
CA PRO A 81 -22.56 -0.44 1.73
C PRO A 81 -21.90 -0.54 0.35
N LEU A 82 -20.80 -1.29 0.23
CA LEU A 82 -20.07 -1.41 -1.04
C LEU A 82 -20.28 -2.75 -1.75
N GLY A 83 -21.12 -3.65 -1.21
CA GLY A 83 -21.39 -4.96 -1.79
C GLY A 83 -20.15 -5.86 -1.86
N LEU A 84 -19.29 -5.82 -0.85
CA LEU A 84 -18.00 -6.53 -0.87
C LEU A 84 -18.14 -8.00 -0.49
N ASN A 85 -17.26 -8.84 -1.03
CA ASN A 85 -17.06 -10.20 -0.54
C ASN A 85 -16.01 -10.21 0.59
N ALA A 86 -16.41 -10.60 1.80
CA ALA A 86 -15.52 -10.66 2.96
C ALA A 86 -14.40 -11.69 2.81
N GLY A 87 -14.67 -12.82 2.14
CA GLY A 87 -13.67 -13.85 1.87
C GLY A 87 -12.58 -13.34 0.93
N GLU A 88 -12.98 -12.62 -0.14
CA GLU A 88 -12.02 -12.04 -1.09
C GLU A 88 -11.15 -10.95 -0.49
N LEU A 89 -11.63 -10.20 0.52
CA LEU A 89 -10.78 -9.24 1.24
C LEU A 89 -9.55 -9.91 1.89
N ILE A 90 -9.61 -11.22 2.18
CA ILE A 90 -8.51 -11.96 2.79
C ILE A 90 -7.78 -12.83 1.77
N SER A 91 -8.51 -13.49 0.87
CA SER A 91 -7.92 -14.41 -0.11
C SER A 91 -7.33 -13.73 -1.33
N ASN A 92 -7.73 -12.48 -1.63
CA ASN A 92 -7.29 -11.73 -2.78
C ASN A 92 -6.70 -10.35 -2.37
N PRO A 93 -5.37 -10.25 -2.25
CA PRO A 93 -4.69 -9.01 -1.88
C PRO A 93 -4.96 -7.85 -2.86
N CYS A 94 -5.08 -8.14 -4.15
CA CYS A 94 -5.41 -7.16 -5.18
C CYS A 94 -6.81 -6.57 -4.95
N TYR A 95 -7.80 -7.44 -4.71
CA TYR A 95 -9.17 -7.02 -4.38
C TYR A 95 -9.21 -6.16 -3.11
N ASN A 96 -8.43 -6.53 -2.09
CA ASN A 96 -8.28 -5.74 -0.88
C ASN A 96 -7.68 -4.34 -1.17
N THR A 97 -6.59 -4.28 -1.93
CA THR A 97 -5.97 -3.00 -2.34
C THR A 97 -6.92 -2.12 -3.13
N MET A 98 -7.60 -2.69 -4.13
CA MET A 98 -8.58 -1.97 -4.95
C MET A 98 -9.73 -1.43 -4.10
N THR A 99 -10.16 -2.18 -3.09
CA THR A 99 -11.19 -1.75 -2.12
C THR A 99 -10.67 -0.60 -1.26
N GLY A 100 -9.45 -0.71 -0.71
CA GLY A 100 -8.85 0.35 0.10
C GLY A 100 -8.67 1.65 -0.68
N ALA A 101 -8.18 1.55 -1.92
CA ALA A 101 -8.05 2.70 -2.81
C ALA A 101 -9.42 3.33 -3.15
N LYS A 102 -10.47 2.52 -3.35
CA LYS A 102 -11.84 3.03 -3.53
C LYS A 102 -12.35 3.81 -2.32
N ILE A 103 -12.10 3.32 -1.11
CA ILE A 103 -12.50 4.00 0.14
C ILE A 103 -11.71 5.30 0.29
N LEU A 104 -10.39 5.27 0.05
CA LEU A 104 -9.56 6.46 0.07
C LEU A 104 -10.03 7.49 -0.96
N LYS A 105 -10.44 7.05 -2.16
CA LYS A 105 -11.01 7.93 -3.18
C LYS A 105 -12.27 8.64 -2.69
N GLN A 106 -13.17 7.96 -1.98
CA GLN A 106 -14.35 8.61 -1.39
C GLN A 106 -13.99 9.68 -0.36
N CYS A 107 -12.92 9.48 0.42
CA CYS A 107 -12.40 10.51 1.32
C CYS A 107 -11.79 11.69 0.55
N ILE A 108 -11.04 11.42 -0.53
CA ILE A 108 -10.48 12.45 -1.42
C ILE A 108 -11.59 13.26 -2.10
N ASP A 109 -12.66 12.61 -2.54
CA ASP A 109 -13.81 13.29 -3.14
C ASP A 109 -14.50 14.24 -2.16
N ARG A 110 -14.46 13.92 -0.86
CA ARG A 110 -15.07 14.74 0.19
C ARG A 110 -14.19 15.89 0.66
N TYR A 111 -12.90 15.64 0.87
CA TYR A 111 -11.98 16.59 1.53
C TYR A 111 -10.90 17.14 0.59
N GLY A 112 -10.96 16.82 -0.70
CA GLY A 112 -9.88 17.05 -1.64
C GLY A 112 -8.71 16.10 -1.41
N TYR A 113 -7.68 16.21 -2.24
CA TYR A 113 -6.45 15.44 -2.10
C TYR A 113 -5.57 16.05 -1.00
N THR A 114 -6.00 15.89 0.25
CA THR A 114 -5.48 16.54 1.46
C THR A 114 -5.11 15.54 2.56
N TRP A 115 -4.38 15.97 3.59
CA TRP A 115 -4.09 15.12 4.75
C TRP A 115 -5.35 14.75 5.52
N GLU A 116 -6.40 15.58 5.45
CA GLU A 116 -7.70 15.26 6.03
C GLU A 116 -8.37 14.06 5.33
N ALA A 117 -8.22 13.94 4.00
CA ALA A 117 -8.69 12.77 3.26
C ALA A 117 -7.93 11.49 3.67
N VAL A 118 -6.62 11.57 3.89
CA VAL A 118 -5.82 10.44 4.40
C VAL A 118 -6.30 10.03 5.79
N GLY A 119 -6.57 10.99 6.68
CA GLY A 119 -7.11 10.71 8.01
C GLY A 119 -8.51 10.11 7.98
N CYS A 120 -9.36 10.58 7.07
CA CYS A 120 -10.72 10.08 6.85
C CYS A 120 -10.78 8.58 6.55
N TYR A 121 -9.77 8.04 5.88
CA TYR A 121 -9.67 6.61 5.59
C TYR A 121 -9.79 5.75 6.87
N ASN A 122 -9.13 6.17 7.94
CA ASN A 122 -9.01 5.41 9.18
C ASN A 122 -10.08 5.76 10.23
N ALA A 123 -10.55 7.01 10.27
CA ALA A 123 -11.43 7.46 11.35
C ALA A 123 -12.39 8.60 10.97
N THR A 124 -13.51 8.68 11.71
CA THR A 124 -14.44 9.81 11.65
C THR A 124 -14.08 10.93 12.63
N SER A 125 -13.48 10.61 13.76
CA SER A 125 -13.06 11.58 14.78
C SER A 125 -11.88 12.42 14.30
N LYS A 126 -12.02 13.75 14.33
CA LYS A 126 -11.00 14.71 13.88
C LYS A 126 -9.62 14.47 14.49
N HIS A 127 -9.54 14.24 15.80
CA HIS A 127 -8.27 13.97 16.47
C HIS A 127 -7.62 12.66 15.99
N LYS A 128 -8.43 11.60 15.81
CA LYS A 128 -7.92 10.32 15.28
C LYS A 128 -7.45 10.45 13.83
N ARG A 129 -8.17 11.21 13.00
CA ARG A 129 -7.77 11.53 11.62
C ARG A 129 -6.41 12.19 11.59
N ALA A 130 -6.23 13.26 12.36
CA ALA A 130 -4.95 13.98 12.44
C ALA A 130 -3.79 13.06 12.86
N ASN A 131 -4.00 12.21 13.88
CA ASN A 131 -2.98 11.26 14.32
C ASN A 131 -2.65 10.23 13.24
N TYR A 132 -3.65 9.73 12.52
CA TYR A 132 -3.44 8.78 11.44
C TYR A 132 -2.69 9.43 10.26
N SER A 133 -3.07 10.62 9.84
CA SER A 133 -2.36 11.37 8.80
C SER A 133 -0.88 11.58 9.15
N TRP A 134 -0.59 11.90 10.42
CA TRP A 134 0.80 12.02 10.91
C TRP A 134 1.58 10.71 10.82
N LYS A 135 0.94 9.56 11.11
CA LYS A 135 1.57 8.23 10.94
C LYS A 135 1.94 7.99 9.47
N ILE A 136 1.02 8.25 8.54
CA ILE A 136 1.26 8.04 7.11
C ILE A 136 2.33 9.00 6.57
N PHE A 137 2.31 10.27 6.99
CA PHE A 137 3.35 11.24 6.65
C PHE A 137 4.75 10.74 7.05
N ASN A 138 4.90 10.26 8.28
CA ASN A 138 6.18 9.73 8.77
C ASN A 138 6.61 8.45 8.04
N ALA A 139 5.66 7.57 7.69
CA ALA A 139 5.95 6.37 6.91
C ALA A 139 6.49 6.73 5.52
N LEU A 140 5.89 7.73 4.84
CA LEU A 140 6.40 8.26 3.57
C LEU A 140 7.79 8.92 3.73
N ASN A 141 8.06 9.62 4.83
CA ASN A 141 9.40 10.17 5.12
C ASN A 141 10.47 9.09 5.29
N LYS A 142 10.14 8.00 5.97
CA LYS A 142 11.07 6.89 6.16
C LYS A 142 11.34 6.15 4.86
N ALA A 143 10.30 5.89 4.06
CA ALA A 143 10.43 5.19 2.78
C ALA A 143 11.37 5.93 1.81
N ASP A 144 11.28 7.27 1.74
CA ASP A 144 12.17 8.08 0.91
C ASP A 144 13.63 7.97 1.35
N ARG A 145 13.90 8.13 2.64
CA ARG A 145 15.27 8.06 3.18
C ARG A 145 15.91 6.68 2.99
N SER A 146 15.11 5.61 3.06
CA SER A 146 15.58 4.25 2.79
C SER A 146 15.85 4.02 1.31
N ALA A 147 15.09 4.64 0.41
CA ALA A 147 15.36 4.60 -1.03
C ALA A 147 16.63 5.37 -1.42
N ASP A 148 16.91 6.48 -0.74
CA ASP A 148 18.13 7.30 -0.94
C ASP A 148 19.42 6.55 -0.55
N GLY A 149 19.35 5.63 0.43
CA GLY A 149 20.48 4.82 0.89
C GLY A 149 20.86 3.65 -0.02
N GLU A 150 19.96 3.21 -0.90
CA GLU A 150 20.13 1.99 -1.71
C GLU A 150 20.37 2.23 -3.21
N ARG A 151 20.29 3.46 -3.72
CA ARG A 151 20.24 3.69 -5.17
C ARG A 151 21.01 4.91 -5.65
N LYS A 152 22.34 4.80 -5.69
CA LYS A 152 23.20 5.56 -6.61
C LYS A 152 23.25 4.81 -7.95
N LEU A 153 22.17 4.88 -8.75
CA LEU A 153 22.05 4.59 -10.21
C LEU A 153 20.57 4.25 -10.55
N GLU A 154 19.66 5.22 -10.49
CA GLU A 154 18.32 5.28 -11.16
C GLU A 154 17.56 6.54 -10.65
N VAL A 155 18.30 7.64 -10.39
CA VAL A 155 18.08 8.55 -9.23
C VAL A 155 17.06 9.68 -9.45
N GLY A 156 16.48 9.87 -10.64
CA GLY A 156 15.70 11.09 -10.89
C GLY A 156 14.23 11.04 -10.45
N VAL A 157 13.53 9.94 -10.74
CA VAL A 157 12.06 10.01 -10.85
C VAL A 157 11.34 9.70 -9.53
N LYS A 158 11.82 8.70 -8.77
CA LYS A 158 11.07 8.18 -7.61
C LYS A 158 11.20 9.03 -6.33
N ILE A 159 12.39 9.61 -6.09
CA ILE A 159 12.66 10.49 -4.93
C ILE A 159 11.88 11.81 -5.08
N GLN A 160 11.83 12.33 -6.30
CA GLN A 160 11.10 13.55 -6.60
C GLN A 160 9.58 13.34 -6.47
N GLU A 161 9.07 12.15 -6.79
CA GLU A 161 7.63 11.85 -6.69
C GLU A 161 7.09 11.91 -5.25
N THR A 162 7.79 11.35 -4.26
CA THR A 162 7.32 11.39 -2.87
C THR A 162 7.52 12.75 -2.20
N GLN A 163 8.61 13.46 -2.51
CA GLN A 163 8.81 14.85 -2.07
C GLN A 163 7.72 15.77 -2.65
N ASN A 164 7.43 15.63 -3.94
CA ASN A 164 6.33 16.33 -4.60
C ASN A 164 4.98 15.95 -4.01
N LEU A 165 4.78 14.70 -3.60
CA LEU A 165 3.54 14.25 -2.97
C LEU A 165 3.32 14.95 -1.61
N LYS A 166 4.34 15.00 -0.74
CA LYS A 166 4.24 15.67 0.58
C LYS A 166 4.00 17.16 0.42
N LEU A 167 4.75 17.80 -0.46
CA LEU A 167 4.56 19.21 -0.79
C LEU A 167 3.16 19.46 -1.38
N PHE A 168 2.70 18.60 -2.29
CA PHE A 168 1.37 18.68 -2.89
C PHE A 168 0.25 18.61 -1.85
N PHE A 169 0.34 17.67 -0.91
CA PHE A 169 -0.61 17.59 0.20
C PHE A 169 -0.59 18.84 1.08
N SER A 170 0.61 19.36 1.40
CA SER A 170 0.75 20.58 2.22
C SER A 170 0.10 21.80 1.57
N VAL A 171 0.34 22.01 0.28
CA VAL A 171 -0.24 23.14 -0.47
C VAL A 171 -1.76 23.03 -0.55
N ARG A 172 -2.29 21.84 -0.83
CA ARG A 172 -3.75 21.66 -0.96
C ARG A 172 -4.50 21.76 0.37
N ASP A 173 -3.89 21.35 1.47
CA ASP A 173 -4.52 21.46 2.79
C ASP A 173 -4.80 22.93 3.13
N GLU A 174 -3.85 23.84 2.85
CA GLU A 174 -4.03 25.28 3.06
C GLU A 174 -5.12 25.89 2.16
N MET A 175 -5.29 25.38 0.94
CA MET A 175 -6.28 25.88 -0.03
C MET A 175 -7.71 25.34 0.19
N SER A 176 -7.86 24.26 0.98
CA SER A 176 -9.13 23.54 1.11
C SER A 176 -10.21 24.27 1.93
N GLY A 177 -9.87 25.40 2.57
CA GLY A 177 -10.77 26.13 3.48
C GLY A 177 -11.16 25.33 4.74
N HIS A 178 -10.59 24.14 4.93
CA HIS A 178 -10.72 23.35 6.14
C HIS A 178 -9.63 23.75 7.14
N GLU A 179 -9.88 23.57 8.44
CA GLU A 179 -8.83 23.80 9.43
C GLU A 179 -7.60 22.94 9.09
N PRO A 180 -6.39 23.53 8.97
CA PRO A 180 -5.19 22.81 8.56
C PRO A 180 -4.97 21.59 9.44
N SER A 181 -4.69 20.44 8.83
CA SER A 181 -4.36 19.22 9.55
C SER A 181 -3.13 19.44 10.44
N ALA A 182 -2.97 18.58 11.46
CA ALA A 182 -1.79 18.61 12.31
C ALA A 182 -0.49 18.48 11.50
N VAL A 183 -0.52 17.75 10.37
CA VAL A 183 0.64 17.60 9.48
C VAL A 183 1.03 18.94 8.87
N SER A 184 0.07 19.66 8.29
CA SER A 184 0.32 20.94 7.62
C SER A 184 0.77 22.01 8.60
N ARG A 185 0.28 21.99 9.84
CA ARG A 185 0.75 22.90 10.90
C ARG A 185 2.23 22.71 11.23
N VAL A 186 2.70 21.45 11.33
CA VAL A 186 4.12 21.19 11.60
C VAL A 186 5.00 21.56 10.41
N LEU A 187 4.61 21.19 9.19
CA LEU A 187 5.35 21.54 7.97
C LEU A 187 5.53 23.06 7.82
N LYS A 188 4.52 23.84 8.20
CA LYS A 188 4.59 25.30 8.21
C LYS A 188 5.62 25.84 9.20
N MET A 189 5.72 25.23 10.38
CA MET A 189 6.71 25.61 11.40
C MET A 189 8.14 25.24 10.99
N GLU A 190 8.34 24.17 10.23
CA GLU A 190 9.67 23.75 9.73
C GLU A 190 10.17 24.61 8.55
N SER A 191 9.28 25.36 7.90
CA SER A 191 9.60 26.23 6.75
C SER A 191 10.00 27.68 7.14
N GLN A 192 10.01 27.99 8.45
CA GLN A 192 10.35 29.30 9.02
C GLN A 192 11.69 29.22 9.75
#